data_AF-A0A433PA73-F1
#
_entry.id   AF-A0A433PA73-F1
#
_cell.length_a   1.000
_cell.length_b   1.000
_cell.length_c   1.000
_cell.angle_alpha   90.00
_cell.angle_beta   90.00
_cell.angle_gamma   90.00
#
_symmetry.space_group_name_H-M   'P 1'
#
loop_
_entity.id
_entity.type
_entity.pdbx_description
1 polymer ?
#
loop_
_entity_poly.entity_id
_entity_poly.type
_entity_poly.pdbx_seq_one_letter_code
_entity_poly.pdbx_strand_id
1 'polypeptide(L)'
;MAESSKTPVQSNQRRLQILDEDTYTEAISHIIERDFFPNLTKLKAQQQYLEAYENGDLLSLQSATRALAELAQTPLSGSPG
;
A
#
# COMPACT_ATOMS: atom_id res chain seq x y z
N MET A 1 -15.70 2.39 -57.51
CA MET A 1 -16.51 2.35 -56.28
C MET A 1 -15.61 1.88 -55.15
N ALA A 2 -15.33 2.74 -54.18
CA ALA A 2 -14.54 2.40 -53.00
C ALA A 2 -15.49 2.17 -51.82
N GLU A 3 -15.62 0.93 -51.35
CA GLU A 3 -16.26 0.64 -50.08
C GLU A 3 -15.21 0.74 -48.97
N SER A 4 -15.34 1.79 -48.15
CA SER A 4 -14.47 2.07 -47.03
C SER A 4 -14.94 1.26 -45.82
N SER A 5 -14.20 0.20 -45.49
CA SER A 5 -14.42 -0.66 -44.32
C SER A 5 -14.28 0.15 -43.03
N LYS A 6 -15.41 0.48 -42.39
CA LYS A 6 -15.45 1.18 -41.10
C LYS A 6 -15.19 0.17 -39.97
N THR A 7 -13.93 0.08 -39.52
CA THR A 7 -13.59 -0.65 -38.29
C THR A 7 -14.12 0.12 -37.07
N PRO A 8 -14.72 -0.56 -36.06
CA PRO A 8 -15.17 0.10 -34.85
C PRO A 8 -13.94 0.34 -33.97
N VAL A 9 -13.55 1.61 -33.84
CA VAL A 9 -12.63 2.05 -32.79
C VAL A 9 -13.32 1.80 -31.44
N GLN A 10 -12.88 0.76 -30.73
CA GLN A 10 -13.24 0.54 -29.33
C GLN A 10 -12.62 1.67 -28.50
N SER A 11 -13.37 2.76 -28.34
CA SER A 11 -13.00 3.82 -27.42
C SER A 11 -13.08 3.26 -26.02
N ASN A 12 -11.92 3.02 -25.41
CA ASN A 12 -11.78 2.71 -24.00
C ASN A 12 -12.15 3.95 -23.18
N GLN A 13 -13.43 4.31 -23.18
CA GLN A 13 -13.98 5.36 -22.35
C GLN A 13 -13.92 4.85 -20.92
N ARG A 14 -12.86 5.26 -20.20
CA ARG A 14 -12.78 5.05 -18.75
C ARG A 14 -14.04 5.65 -18.16
N ARG A 15 -14.91 4.80 -17.60
CA ARG A 15 -16.08 5.28 -16.88
C ARG A 15 -15.56 6.11 -15.71
N LEU A 16 -15.87 7.40 -15.72
CA LEU A 16 -15.60 8.29 -14.60
C LEU A 16 -16.59 7.91 -13.51
N GLN A 17 -16.09 7.29 -12.44
CA GLN A 17 -16.86 7.01 -11.25
C GLN A 17 -16.67 8.18 -10.29
N ILE A 18 -17.76 8.87 -9.94
CA ILE A 18 -17.77 9.85 -8.86
C ILE A 18 -17.77 9.06 -7.56
N LEU A 19 -16.81 9.35 -6.67
CA LEU A 19 -16.69 8.74 -5.36
C LEU A 19 -17.30 9.66 -4.31
N ASP A 20 -17.85 9.07 -3.24
CA ASP A 20 -18.12 9.81 -2.01
C ASP A 20 -16.82 10.19 -1.29
N GLU A 21 -16.95 11.07 -0.30
CA GLU A 21 -15.82 11.64 0.43
C GLU A 21 -15.00 10.58 1.19
N ASP A 22 -15.66 9.62 1.84
CA ASP A 22 -15.01 8.58 2.63
C ASP A 22 -14.18 7.68 1.70
N THR A 23 -14.79 7.20 0.62
CA THR A 23 -14.11 6.37 -0.38
C THR A 23 -12.92 7.10 -1.02
N TYR A 24 -13.08 8.38 -1.36
CA TYR A 24 -11.99 9.18 -1.91
C TYR A 24 -10.84 9.34 -0.92
N THR A 25 -11.15 9.64 0.34
CA THR A 25 -10.16 9.87 1.40
C THR A 25 -9.40 8.60 1.76
N GLU A 26 -10.08 7.46 1.85
CA GLU A 26 -9.41 6.16 2.06
C GLU A 26 -8.48 5.81 0.90
N ALA A 27 -8.95 5.98 -0.34
CA ALA A 27 -8.17 5.68 -1.52
C ALA A 27 -6.91 6.56 -1.61
N ILE A 28 -7.03 7.87 -1.37
CA ILE A 28 -5.87 8.76 -1.42
C ILE A 28 -4.92 8.51 -0.24
N SER A 29 -5.44 8.21 0.95
CA SER A 29 -4.62 7.86 2.11
C SER A 29 -3.79 6.62 1.84
N HIS A 30 -4.38 5.60 1.23
CA HIS A 30 -3.68 4.39 0.82
C HIS A 30 -2.56 4.67 -0.21
N ILE A 31 -2.83 5.53 -1.19
CA ILE A 31 -1.82 5.95 -2.19
C ILE A 31 -0.67 6.70 -1.51
N ILE A 32 -0.99 7.62 -0.60
CA ILE A 32 0.01 8.41 0.11
C ILE A 32 0.88 7.50 1.00
N GLU A 33 0.28 6.59 1.78
CA GLU A 33 1.01 5.61 2.60
C GLU A 33 1.98 4.77 1.77
N ARG A 34 1.52 4.27 0.61
CA ARG A 34 2.35 3.47 -0.31
C ARG A 34 3.56 4.24 -0.84
N ASP A 35 3.35 5.48 -1.28
CA ASP A 35 4.36 6.23 -2.04
C ASP A 35 5.27 7.09 -1.17
N PHE A 36 4.75 7.63 -0.07
CA PHE A 36 5.48 8.57 0.79
C PHE A 36 5.92 7.96 2.12
N PHE A 37 5.35 6.82 2.51
CA PHE A 37 5.65 6.19 3.79
C PHE A 37 6.05 4.71 3.67
N PRO A 38 7.07 4.36 2.85
CA PRO A 38 7.49 2.98 2.62
C PRO A 38 7.97 2.26 3.89
N ASN A 39 8.37 3.02 4.92
CA ASN A 39 8.84 2.49 6.20
C ASN A 39 7.77 2.50 7.30
N LEU A 40 6.53 2.92 7.02
CA LEU A 40 5.50 3.08 8.05
C LEU A 40 5.23 1.78 8.81
N THR A 41 5.12 0.67 8.09
CA THR A 41 4.89 -0.66 8.67
C THR A 41 6.03 -1.06 9.62
N LYS A 42 7.28 -0.77 9.23
CA LYS A 42 8.45 -1.03 10.08
C LYS A 42 8.43 -0.18 11.33
N LEU A 43 8.14 1.12 11.21
CA LEU A 43 8.07 2.03 12.35
C LEU A 43 6.96 1.61 13.33
N LYS A 44 5.78 1.23 12.84
CA LYS A 44 4.69 0.70 13.67
C LYS A 44 5.11 -0.56 14.44
N ALA A 45 5.78 -1.50 13.76
CA ALA A 45 6.28 -2.71 14.41
C ALA A 45 7.37 -2.42 15.47
N GLN A 46 8.25 -1.44 15.22
CA GLN A 46 9.24 -1.00 16.21
C GLN A 46 8.59 -0.35 17.42
N GLN A 47 7.60 0.50 17.20
CA GLN A 47 6.83 1.13 18.27
C GLN A 47 6.15 0.07 19.13
N GLN A 48 5.44 -0.89 18.52
CA GLN A 48 4.75 -1.96 19.24
C GLN A 48 5.74 -2.82 20.06
N TYR A 49 6.94 -3.06 19.54
CA TYR A 49 8.00 -3.75 20.30
C TYR A 49 8.39 -2.97 21.56
N LEU A 50 8.61 -1.65 21.43
CA LEU A 50 8.98 -0.79 22.56
C LEU A 50 7.86 -0.73 23.59
N GLU A 51 6.62 -0.51 23.16
CA GLU A 51 5.46 -0.48 24.06
C GLU A 51 5.28 -1.82 24.79
N ALA A 52 5.44 -2.95 24.09
CA ALA A 52 5.35 -4.26 24.71
C ALA A 52 6.49 -4.51 25.71
N TYR A 53 7.70 -4.04 25.41
CA TYR A 53 8.85 -4.12 26.31
C TYR A 53 8.62 -3.29 27.58
N GLU A 54 8.14 -2.06 27.44
CA GLU A 54 7.84 -1.17 28.56
C GLU A 54 6.69 -1.69 29.43
N ASN A 55 5.67 -2.28 28.81
CA ASN A 55 4.51 -2.83 29.52
C ASN A 55 4.76 -4.25 30.09
N GLY A 56 5.90 -4.87 29.77
CA GLY A 56 6.21 -6.24 30.17
C GLY A 56 5.30 -7.31 29.53
N ASP A 57 4.65 -6.99 28.40
CA ASP A 57 3.77 -7.91 27.69
C ASP A 57 4.58 -8.82 26.76
N LEU A 58 4.88 -10.03 27.26
CA LEU A 58 5.65 -11.04 26.53
C LEU A 58 4.98 -11.49 25.22
N LEU A 59 3.64 -11.55 25.17
CA LEU A 59 2.93 -11.99 23.96
C LEU A 59 3.03 -10.92 22.87
N SER A 60 2.78 -9.67 23.24
CA SER A 60 2.93 -8.53 22.33
C SER A 60 4.37 -8.38 21.87
N LEU A 61 5.35 -8.57 22.76
CA LEU A 61 6.78 -8.49 22.44
C LEU A 61 7.19 -9.55 21.43
N GLN A 62 6.73 -10.80 21.60
CA GLN A 62 6.99 -11.87 20.63
C GLN A 62 6.37 -11.57 19.26
N SER A 63 5.13 -11.07 19.22
CA SER A 63 4.47 -10.73 17.97
C SER A 63 5.19 -9.60 17.22
N ALA A 64 5.59 -8.54 17.92
CA ALA A 64 6.33 -7.42 17.35
C ALA A 64 7.72 -7.84 16.87
N THR A 65 8.41 -8.71 17.62
CA THR A 65 9.73 -9.25 17.24
C THR A 65 9.65 -10.05 15.94
N ARG A 66 8.62 -10.90 15.81
CA ARG A 66 8.39 -11.66 14.56
C ARG A 66 8.11 -10.71 13.39
N ALA A 67 7.22 -9.73 13.56
CA ALA A 67 6.89 -8.77 12.53
C ALA A 67 8.13 -8.00 12.05
N LEU A 68 9.00 -7.57 12.97
CA LEU A 68 10.27 -6.92 12.64
C LEU A 68 11.22 -7.83 11.86
N ALA A 69 11.29 -9.11 12.22
CA ALA A 69 12.13 -10.09 11.51
C ALA A 69 11.62 -10.36 10.08
N GLU A 70 10.31 -10.42 9.86
CA GLU A 70 9.70 -10.59 8.54
C GLU A 70 9.96 -9.36 7.65
N LEU A 71 9.80 -8.15 8.20
CA LEU A 71 10.07 -6.91 7.47
C LEU A 71 11.55 -6.73 7.12
N ALA A 72 12.47 -7.20 7.97
CA ALA A 72 13.90 -7.15 7.70
C ALA A 72 14.36 -8.12 6.59
N GLN A 73 13.60 -9.18 6.35
CA GLN A 73 13.87 -10.19 5.31
C GLN A 73 13.30 -9.81 3.94
N THR A 74 12.55 -8.72 3.83
CA THR A 74 11.98 -8.28 2.55
C THR A 74 13.10 -7.61 1.72
N PRO A 75 13.58 -8.23 0.62
CA PRO A 75 14.56 -7.58 -0.22
C PRO A 75 13.90 -6.33 -0.83
N LEU A 76 14.64 -5.22 -0.80
CA LEU A 76 14.26 -3.94 -1.40
C LEU A 76 13.89 -4.14 -2.88
N SER A 77 12.61 -4.35 -3.18
CA SER A 77 12.11 -4.25 -4.55
C SER A 77 11.93 -2.77 -4.86
N GLY A 78 12.89 -2.21 -5.61
CA GLY A 78 12.69 -0.91 -6.27
C GLY A 78 13.88 0.06 -6.16
N SER A 79 15.03 -0.30 -6.72
CA SER A 79 15.92 0.70 -7.31
C SER A 79 15.79 0.57 -8.83
N PRO A 80 15.22 1.56 -9.55
CA PRO A 80 15.35 1.62 -10.99
C PRO A 80 16.73 2.21 -11.31
N GLY A 81 17.55 1.45 -12.03
CA GLY A 81 18.85 1.85 -12.55
C GLY A 81 19.29 0.86 -13.61
#